data_AF-A0A1E5NXM4-F1
#
_entry.id   AF-A0A1E5NXM4-F1
#
_cell.length_a   1.000
_cell.length_b   1.000
_cell.length_c   1.000
_cell.angle_alpha   90.00
_cell.angle_beta   90.00
_cell.angle_gamma   90.00
#
_symmetry.space_group_name_H-M   'P 1'
#
loop_
_entity.id
_entity.type
_entity.pdbx_description
1 polymer ?
#
loop_
_entity_poly.entity_id
_entity_poly.type
_entity_poly.pdbx_seq_one_letter_code
_entity_poly.pdbx_strand_id
1 'polypeptide(L)'
;MNWLLSLAPVLTPICGMIGVLGGAWLLHRQAKRKQDSEASFAESQSFITAVTTVTEGFTGLLEQQRAANAQTLERVTTLEARQIDLERKVETLQEEQRQWRRWKAAAVDYIHQLRTLVGKLYPGPPPPAPREIADDLGDPVQGT
;
A
#
# COMPACT_ATOMS: atom_id res chain seq x y z
N MET A 1 -30.49 10.29 97.87
CA MET A 1 -30.58 9.73 96.49
C MET A 1 -31.57 10.51 95.62
N ASN A 2 -31.45 11.85 95.49
CA ASN A 2 -32.35 12.67 94.66
C ASN A 2 -31.61 13.46 93.54
N TRP A 3 -30.29 13.33 93.43
CA TRP A 3 -29.50 14.09 92.44
C TRP A 3 -29.39 13.37 91.08
N LEU A 4 -29.39 12.03 91.06
CA LEU A 4 -29.32 11.24 89.82
C LEU A 4 -30.61 11.27 88.98
N LEU A 5 -31.77 11.45 89.62
CA LEU A 5 -33.07 11.60 88.94
C LEU A 5 -33.26 13.02 88.35
N SER A 6 -32.54 14.02 88.86
CA SER A 6 -32.61 15.41 88.38
C SER A 6 -31.75 15.66 87.13
N LEU A 7 -30.72 14.83 86.88
CA LEU A 7 -29.86 14.95 85.70
C LEU A 7 -30.32 14.15 84.46
N ALA A 8 -31.29 13.23 84.65
CA ALA A 8 -31.81 12.34 83.60
C ALA A 8 -32.39 13.07 82.35
N PRO A 9 -33.14 14.19 82.46
CA PRO A 9 -33.69 14.87 81.29
C PRO A 9 -32.66 15.71 80.52
N VAL A 10 -31.46 15.92 81.08
CA VAL A 10 -30.38 16.69 80.42
C VAL A 10 -29.39 15.76 79.71
N LEU A 11 -29.13 14.57 80.23
CA LEU A 11 -28.21 13.60 79.62
C LEU A 11 -28.77 12.89 78.39
N THR A 12 -30.09 12.65 78.37
CA THR A 12 -30.78 11.98 77.24
C THR A 12 -30.65 12.71 75.90
N PRO A 13 -30.86 14.04 75.78
CA PRO A 13 -30.64 14.74 74.52
C PRO A 13 -29.17 14.86 74.12
N ILE A 14 -28.25 14.93 75.10
CA ILE A 14 -26.80 15.01 74.84
C ILE A 14 -26.30 13.67 74.26
N CYS A 15 -26.70 12.53 74.82
CA CYS A 15 -26.37 11.22 74.26
C CYS A 15 -27.01 11.01 72.88
N GLY A 16 -28.24 11.50 72.66
CA GLY A 16 -28.88 11.48 71.34
C GLY A 16 -28.09 12.28 70.29
N MET A 17 -27.70 13.52 70.60
CA MET A 17 -26.88 14.34 69.71
C MET A 17 -25.51 13.73 69.44
N ILE A 18 -24.82 13.21 70.46
CA ILE A 18 -23.50 12.57 70.29
C ILE A 18 -23.63 11.31 69.41
N GLY A 19 -24.70 10.54 69.56
CA GLY A 19 -24.98 9.38 68.71
C GLY A 19 -25.20 9.75 67.24
N VAL A 20 -25.98 10.80 66.96
CA VAL A 20 -26.23 11.27 65.59
C VAL A 20 -24.95 11.86 64.96
N LEU A 21 -24.19 12.66 65.71
CA LEU A 21 -22.92 13.22 65.25
C LEU A 21 -21.87 12.13 64.99
N GLY A 22 -21.78 11.12 65.87
CA GLY A 22 -20.91 9.97 65.70
C GLY A 22 -21.30 9.09 64.50
N GLY A 23 -22.61 8.86 64.32
CA GLY A 23 -23.14 8.14 63.15
C GLY A 23 -22.88 8.87 61.84
N ALA A 24 -23.10 10.18 61.80
CA ALA A 24 -22.81 11.02 60.64
C ALA A 24 -21.31 11.00 60.29
N TRP A 25 -20.42 11.03 61.29
CA TRP A 25 -18.97 10.93 61.05
C TRP A 25 -18.53 9.57 60.51
N LEU A 26 -19.09 8.47 61.03
CA LEU A 26 -18.81 7.13 60.51
C LEU A 26 -19.29 6.96 59.07
N LEU A 27 -20.50 7.43 58.76
CA LEU A 27 -21.03 7.42 57.39
C LEU A 27 -20.18 8.27 56.46
N HIS A 28 -19.75 9.46 56.89
CA HIS A 28 -18.86 10.30 56.11
C HIS A 28 -17.50 9.63 55.85
N ARG A 29 -16.91 8.99 56.87
CA ARG A 29 -15.65 8.25 56.72
C ARG A 29 -15.78 7.04 55.79
N GLN A 30 -16.90 6.33 55.86
CA GLN A 30 -17.17 5.19 55.01
C GLN A 30 -17.43 5.63 53.56
N ALA A 31 -18.19 6.70 53.36
CA ALA A 31 -18.43 7.30 52.04
C ALA A 31 -17.12 7.79 51.42
N LYS A 32 -16.25 8.45 52.19
CA LYS A 32 -14.95 8.92 51.70
C LYS A 32 -14.05 7.77 51.25
N ARG A 33 -13.96 6.69 52.04
CA ARG A 33 -13.19 5.49 51.65
C ARG A 33 -13.74 4.80 50.39
N LYS A 34 -15.07 4.73 50.24
CA LYS A 34 -15.71 4.21 49.03
C LYS A 34 -15.39 5.08 47.81
N GLN A 35 -15.51 6.39 47.96
CA GLN A 35 -15.20 7.35 46.90
C GLN A 35 -13.74 7.27 46.43
N ASP A 36 -12.78 7.15 47.35
CA ASP A 36 -11.36 6.97 47.02
C ASP A 36 -11.11 5.64 46.28
N SER A 37 -11.79 4.56 46.70
CA SER A 37 -11.68 3.25 46.01
C SER A 37 -12.34 3.23 44.63
N GLU A 38 -13.46 3.92 44.47
CA GLU A 38 -14.15 4.05 43.17
C GLU A 38 -13.34 4.93 42.21
N ALA A 39 -12.71 5.99 42.71
CA ALA A 39 -11.83 6.86 41.91
C ALA A 39 -10.61 6.09 41.38
N SER A 40 -9.93 5.31 42.24
CA SER A 40 -8.77 4.49 41.82
C SER A 40 -9.17 3.36 40.86
N PHE A 41 -10.35 2.76 41.04
CA PHE A 41 -10.88 1.78 40.10
C PHE A 41 -11.21 2.40 38.74
N ALA A 42 -11.84 3.58 38.72
CA ALA A 42 -12.15 4.31 37.49
C ALA A 42 -10.89 4.75 36.73
N GLU A 43 -9.84 5.19 37.44
CA GLU A 43 -8.54 5.52 36.85
C GLU A 43 -7.84 4.28 36.28
N SER A 44 -7.86 3.17 37.01
CA SER A 44 -7.29 1.90 36.54
C SER A 44 -8.03 1.39 35.29
N GLN A 45 -9.35 1.51 35.26
CA GLN A 45 -10.16 1.08 34.13
C GLN A 45 -9.92 1.95 32.89
N SER A 46 -9.76 3.27 33.05
CA SER A 46 -9.43 4.15 31.94
C SER A 46 -8.02 3.90 31.39
N PHE A 47 -7.06 3.62 32.27
CA PHE A 47 -5.71 3.23 31.85
C PHE A 47 -5.71 1.91 31.07
N ILE A 48 -6.40 0.87 31.57
CA ILE A 48 -6.52 -0.41 30.87
C ILE A 48 -7.15 -0.19 29.50
N THR A 49 -8.23 0.59 29.42
CA THR A 49 -8.91 0.89 28.15
C THR A 49 -8.00 1.63 27.16
N ALA A 50 -7.18 2.57 27.65
CA ALA A 50 -6.21 3.26 26.82
C ALA A 50 -5.12 2.31 26.30
N VAL A 51 -4.57 1.44 27.16
CA VAL A 51 -3.55 0.47 26.80
C VAL A 51 -4.09 -0.57 25.81
N THR A 52 -5.32 -1.07 26.01
CA THR A 52 -5.94 -2.01 25.07
C THR A 52 -6.13 -1.36 23.71
N THR A 53 -6.65 -0.12 23.68
CA THR A 53 -6.85 0.62 22.43
C THR A 53 -5.53 0.86 21.68
N VAL A 54 -4.46 1.23 22.39
CA VAL A 54 -3.13 1.42 21.78
C VAL A 54 -2.58 0.09 21.25
N THR A 55 -2.75 -0.99 22.01
CA THR A 55 -2.31 -2.34 21.60
C THR A 55 -3.07 -2.82 20.36
N GLU A 56 -4.38 -2.62 20.32
CA GLU A 56 -5.24 -2.89 19.16
C GLU A 56 -4.85 -2.05 17.95
N GLY A 57 -4.51 -0.77 18.17
CA GLY A 57 -3.99 0.11 17.12
C GLY A 57 -2.66 -0.39 16.53
N PHE A 58 -1.69 -0.74 17.38
CA PHE A 58 -0.40 -1.27 16.92
C PHE A 58 -0.53 -2.62 16.22
N THR A 59 -1.37 -3.51 16.72
CA THR A 59 -1.63 -4.80 16.05
C THR A 59 -2.29 -4.59 14.69
N GLY A 60 -3.24 -3.66 14.58
CA GLY A 60 -3.85 -3.26 13.31
C GLY A 60 -2.82 -2.69 12.33
N LEU A 61 -1.93 -1.80 12.78
CA LEU A 61 -0.87 -1.24 11.94
C LEU A 61 0.13 -2.29 11.46
N LEU A 62 0.53 -3.23 12.33
CA LEU A 62 1.42 -4.32 11.95
C LEU A 62 0.78 -5.24 10.91
N GLU A 63 -0.51 -5.53 11.07
CA GLU A 63 -1.23 -6.34 10.09
C GLU A 63 -1.38 -5.62 8.75
N GLN A 64 -1.70 -4.33 8.78
CA GLN A 64 -1.74 -3.49 7.59
C GLN A 64 -0.37 -3.42 6.90
N GLN A 65 0.71 -3.28 7.67
CA GLN A 65 2.07 -3.27 7.12
C GLN A 65 2.43 -4.60 6.47
N ARG A 66 2.06 -5.73 7.09
CA ARG A 66 2.27 -7.07 6.49
C ARG A 66 1.50 -7.24 5.21
N ALA A 67 0.22 -6.86 5.18
CA ALA A 67 -0.61 -6.93 3.99
C ALA A 67 -0.07 -6.05 2.85
N ALA A 68 0.33 -4.81 3.17
CA ALA A 68 0.93 -3.90 2.21
C ALA A 68 2.25 -4.45 1.66
N ASN A 69 3.13 -4.99 2.52
CA ASN A 69 4.38 -5.60 2.11
C ASN A 69 4.17 -6.85 1.24
N ALA A 70 3.18 -7.69 1.55
CA ALA A 70 2.84 -8.84 0.71
C ALA A 70 2.39 -8.39 -0.68
N GLN A 71 1.54 -7.37 -0.75
CA GLN A 71 1.06 -6.80 -2.02
C GLN A 71 2.18 -6.15 -2.84
N THR A 72 3.12 -5.44 -2.19
CA THR A 72 4.24 -4.83 -2.91
C THR A 72 5.18 -5.89 -3.47
N LEU A 73 5.48 -6.95 -2.71
CA LEU A 73 6.28 -8.07 -3.21
C LEU A 73 5.62 -8.73 -4.42
N GLU A 74 4.31 -9.00 -4.38
CA GLU A 74 3.58 -9.55 -5.52
C GLU A 74 3.62 -8.62 -6.76
N ARG A 75 3.49 -7.31 -6.56
CA ARG A 75 3.63 -6.35 -7.65
C ARG A 75 5.04 -6.33 -8.22
N VAL A 76 6.07 -6.43 -7.38
CA VAL A 76 7.46 -6.47 -7.84
C VAL A 76 7.71 -7.74 -8.66
N THR A 77 7.29 -8.92 -8.18
CA THR A 77 7.50 -10.17 -8.94
C THR A 77 6.77 -10.17 -10.28
N THR A 78 5.56 -9.59 -10.35
CA THR A 78 4.82 -9.47 -11.61
C THR A 78 5.48 -8.46 -12.56
N LEU A 79 6.05 -7.37 -12.06
CA LEU A 79 6.80 -6.42 -12.87
C LEU A 79 8.10 -7.01 -13.39
N GLU A 80 8.85 -7.75 -12.55
CA GLU A 80 10.06 -8.47 -12.95
C GLU A 80 9.75 -9.50 -14.04
N ALA A 81 8.68 -10.29 -13.89
CA ALA A 81 8.26 -11.24 -14.90
C ALA A 81 7.92 -10.55 -16.24
N ARG A 82 7.19 -9.43 -16.19
CA ARG A 82 6.87 -8.63 -17.39
C ARG A 82 8.11 -8.02 -18.02
N GLN A 83 9.09 -7.58 -17.22
CA GLN A 83 10.34 -7.04 -17.71
C GLN A 83 11.13 -8.10 -18.49
N ILE A 84 11.27 -9.31 -17.94
CA ILE A 84 11.94 -10.42 -18.61
C ILE A 84 11.26 -10.76 -19.93
N ASP A 85 9.92 -10.79 -19.96
CA ASP A 85 9.18 -11.05 -21.20
C ASP A 85 9.34 -9.94 -22.24
N LEU A 86 9.43 -8.68 -21.81
CA LEU A 86 9.70 -7.56 -22.71
C LEU A 86 11.12 -7.63 -23.27
N GLU A 87 12.12 -7.95 -22.45
CA GLU A 87 13.50 -8.12 -22.90
C GLU A 87 13.62 -9.23 -23.96
N ARG A 88 12.96 -10.38 -23.73
CA ARG A 88 12.88 -11.46 -24.73
C ARG A 88 12.23 -11.00 -26.02
N LYS A 89 11.10 -10.28 -25.96
CA LYS A 89 10.42 -9.76 -27.16
C LYS A 89 11.29 -8.78 -27.93
N VAL A 90 12.06 -7.94 -27.23
CA VAL A 90 13.00 -7.02 -27.86
C VAL A 90 14.11 -7.79 -28.57
N GLU A 91 14.66 -8.83 -27.93
CA GLU A 91 15.68 -9.69 -28.54
C GLU A 91 15.13 -10.37 -29.81
N THR A 92 13.95 -10.99 -29.75
CA THR A 92 13.32 -11.63 -30.91
C THR A 92 13.07 -10.64 -32.04
N LEU A 93 12.56 -9.44 -31.74
CA LEU A 93 12.32 -8.41 -32.76
C LEU A 93 13.64 -7.90 -33.37
N GLN A 94 14.72 -7.82 -32.58
CA GLN A 94 16.03 -7.45 -33.11
C GLN A 94 16.59 -8.54 -34.02
N GLU A 95 16.40 -9.82 -33.68
CA GLU A 95 16.77 -10.94 -34.54
C GLU A 95 15.97 -10.95 -35.84
N GLU A 96 14.66 -10.76 -35.76
CA GLU A 96 13.79 -10.63 -36.93
C GLU A 96 14.23 -9.45 -37.81
N GLN A 97 14.55 -8.29 -37.24
CA GLN A 97 15.08 -7.16 -38.01
C GLN A 97 16.44 -7.45 -38.65
N ARG A 98 17.32 -8.23 -38.00
CA ARG A 98 18.60 -8.66 -38.60
C ARG A 98 18.35 -9.60 -39.77
N GLN A 99 17.43 -10.56 -39.61
CA GLN A 99 17.03 -11.47 -40.68
C GLN A 99 16.39 -10.71 -41.84
N TRP A 100 15.50 -9.76 -41.53
CA TRP A 100 14.86 -8.90 -42.52
C TRP A 100 15.87 -8.07 -43.29
N ARG A 101 16.87 -7.47 -42.61
CA ARG A 101 17.96 -6.75 -43.29
C ARG A 101 18.77 -7.64 -44.23
N ARG A 102 19.08 -8.88 -43.81
CA ARG A 102 19.78 -9.86 -44.65
C ARG A 102 18.94 -10.26 -45.86
N TRP A 103 17.65 -10.53 -45.65
CA TRP A 103 16.72 -10.90 -46.71
C TRP A 103 16.51 -9.75 -47.69
N LYS A 104 16.36 -8.51 -47.20
CA LYS A 104 16.26 -7.31 -48.03
C LYS A 104 17.51 -7.12 -48.88
N ALA A 105 18.71 -7.24 -48.31
CA ALA A 105 19.96 -7.15 -49.06
C ALA A 105 20.04 -8.23 -50.16
N ALA A 106 19.73 -9.49 -49.83
CA ALA A 106 19.72 -10.58 -50.81
C ALA A 106 18.68 -10.37 -51.92
N ALA A 107 17.50 -9.83 -51.59
CA ALA A 107 16.47 -9.50 -52.57
C ALA A 107 16.91 -8.38 -53.51
N VAL A 108 17.55 -7.32 -52.99
CA VAL A 108 18.12 -6.23 -53.79
C VAL A 108 19.21 -6.75 -54.72
N ASP A 109 20.13 -7.58 -54.22
CA ASP A 109 21.17 -8.20 -55.04
C ASP A 109 20.58 -9.07 -56.16
N TYR A 110 19.55 -9.85 -55.86
CA TYR A 110 18.83 -10.65 -56.85
C TYR A 110 18.17 -9.76 -57.92
N ILE A 111 17.57 -8.63 -57.53
CA ILE A 111 17.00 -7.66 -58.47
C ILE A 111 18.08 -7.07 -59.38
N HIS A 112 19.26 -6.71 -58.85
CA HIS A 112 20.37 -6.24 -59.66
C HIS A 112 20.86 -7.29 -60.66
N GLN A 113 20.96 -8.56 -60.25
CA GLN A 113 21.31 -9.67 -61.14
C GLN A 113 20.27 -9.85 -62.25
N LEU A 114 18.98 -9.81 -61.92
CA LEU A 114 17.90 -9.88 -62.91
C LEU A 114 17.94 -8.71 -63.88
N ARG A 115 18.12 -7.47 -63.40
CA ARG A 115 18.26 -6.28 -64.26
C ARG A 115 19.45 -6.41 -65.21
N THR A 116 20.57 -6.93 -64.72
CA THR A 116 21.77 -7.18 -65.54
C THR A 116 21.51 -8.23 -66.63
N LEU A 117 20.78 -9.30 -66.31
CA LEU A 117 20.39 -10.32 -67.30
C LEU A 117 19.42 -9.77 -68.33
N VAL A 118 18.39 -9.04 -67.90
CA VAL A 118 17.41 -8.41 -68.81
C VAL A 118 18.08 -7.41 -69.75
N GLY A 119 19.00 -6.58 -69.24
CA GLY A 119 19.75 -5.64 -70.07
C GLY A 119 20.64 -6.30 -71.13
N LYS A 120 21.04 -7.57 -70.94
CA LYS A 120 21.75 -8.36 -71.97
C LYS A 120 20.80 -8.95 -73.01
N LEU A 121 19.57 -9.33 -72.64
CA LEU A 121 18.61 -9.96 -73.55
C LEU A 121 17.72 -8.96 -74.29
N TYR A 122 17.47 -7.77 -73.73
CA TYR A 122 16.59 -6.76 -74.29
C TYR A 122 17.32 -5.42 -74.45
N PRO A 123 17.46 -4.88 -75.68
CA PRO A 123 17.95 -3.52 -75.91
C PRO A 123 16.78 -2.53 -75.74
N GLY A 124 16.38 -2.31 -74.49
CA GLY A 124 15.37 -1.31 -74.13
C GLY A 124 15.69 -0.71 -72.76
N PRO A 125 15.33 0.56 -72.49
CA PRO A 125 15.52 1.14 -71.17
C PRO A 125 14.74 0.31 -70.13
N PRO A 126 15.37 -0.06 -68.99
CA PRO A 126 14.73 -0.89 -67.98
C PRO A 126 13.51 -0.16 -67.38
N PRO A 127 12.44 -0.87 -67.01
CA PRO A 127 11.31 -0.27 -66.34
C PRO A 127 11.73 0.33 -64.97
N PRO A 128 11.14 1.47 -64.57
CA PRO A 128 11.46 2.14 -63.32
C PRO A 128 11.14 1.23 -62.13
N ALA A 129 11.99 1.27 -61.10
CA ALA A 129 11.77 0.50 -59.89
C ALA A 129 10.51 0.98 -59.13
N PRO A 130 9.80 0.07 -58.42
CA PRO A 130 8.75 0.45 -57.48
C PRO A 130 9.26 1.42 -56.42
N ARG A 131 8.40 2.35 -55.97
CA ARG A 131 8.77 3.44 -55.06
C ARG A 131 9.37 2.94 -53.75
N GLU A 132 8.97 1.77 -53.25
CA GLU A 132 9.47 1.20 -52.00
C GLU A 132 10.93 0.70 -52.07
N ILE A 133 11.47 0.50 -53.27
CA ILE A 133 12.81 -0.08 -53.50
C ILE A 133 13.69 0.85 -54.37
N ALA A 134 13.09 1.88 -54.97
CA ALA A 134 13.79 2.83 -55.85
C ALA A 134 15.00 3.49 -55.17
N ASP A 135 14.86 3.89 -53.91
CA ASP A 135 15.93 4.51 -53.11
C ASP A 135 17.09 3.54 -52.85
N ASP A 136 16.80 2.25 -52.66
CA ASP A 136 17.83 1.23 -52.38
C ASP A 136 18.58 0.78 -53.66
N LEU A 137 17.94 0.89 -54.82
CA LEU A 137 18.50 0.48 -56.12
C LEU A 137 19.36 1.57 -56.77
N GLY A 138 19.40 2.77 -56.19
CA GLY A 138 20.14 3.91 -56.74
C GLY A 138 19.56 4.42 -58.06
N ASP A 139 18.32 4.06 -58.39
CA ASP A 139 17.63 4.65 -59.54
C ASP A 139 17.39 6.13 -59.22
N PRO A 140 17.81 7.07 -60.09
CA PRO A 140 17.45 8.47 -59.89
C PRO A 140 15.93 8.54 -59.91
N VAL A 141 15.34 8.99 -58.79
CA VAL A 141 13.92 9.34 -58.70
C VAL A 141 13.64 10.29 -59.86
N GLN A 142 13.05 9.76 -60.94
CA GLN A 142 12.60 10.58 -62.05
C GLN A 142 11.43 11.39 -61.52
N GLY A 143 11.76 12.57 -61.00
CA GLY A 143 10.80 13.55 -60.53
C GLY A 143 9.99 14.06 -61.70
N THR A 144 8.69 13.75 -61.69
CA THR A 144 7.57 14.62 -62.06
C THR A 144 6.32 14.12 -61.37
#